data_AF-A0A7V3WNN7-F1
#
_entry.id   AF-A0A7V3WNN7-F1
#
_cell.length_a   1.000
_cell.length_b   1.000
_cell.length_c   1.000
_cell.angle_alpha   90.00
_cell.angle_beta   90.00
_cell.angle_gamma   90.00
#
_symmetry.space_group_name_H-M   'P 1'
#
loop_
_entity.id
_entity.type
_entity.pdbx_description
1 polymer ?
#
loop_
_entity_poly.entity_id
_entity_poly.type
_entity_poly.pdbx_seq_one_letter_code
_entity_poly.pdbx_strand_id
1 'polypeptide(L)'
;MRQCNCSGQCGPQPEGLSRREFLELTAAGAAGALLAGPALGATFELPAEEFEKWKRDLLGPSRPRVYSSDKHTDARMHLGGIGTGNFEVGADGQFTTWQLFNTLRDGQVPFYLAIKAGAVARLLQTAGGPDWPRVPRIEMTGEYPVATLRFLDGALPVQVELSAFSPFAPLDTALSSVPLAALVFRLRNTSGQAQTVSLAAFMQNPVGYDARGANDWAAFRHPGFGGNVTEPLQAGRAHGLVFRAVPAGEPSLDKPVHLFASNNLAGLNSPPPARPDKLKLEMLDRLPAALAELKAPEQTVVWIEEAAADFPEALLRAVRNAVRAGATLILSGRTQPLLRAYAAVTGGKPLSSAAARPDIVFEDFERGYENWTVEGTAFGTKPATGT
;
A
#
# COMPACT_ATOMS: atom_id res chain seq x y z
N MET A 1 5.72 -21.03 -10.67
CA MET A 1 6.22 -19.80 -11.29
C MET A 1 5.07 -18.81 -11.39
N ARG A 2 5.11 -17.71 -10.65
CA ARG A 2 4.14 -16.61 -10.84
C ARG A 2 4.52 -15.92 -12.15
N GLN A 3 3.64 -15.95 -13.14
CA GLN A 3 3.73 -15.07 -14.30
C GLN A 3 3.33 -13.68 -13.83
N CYS A 4 4.25 -12.97 -13.19
CA CYS A 4 4.11 -11.53 -12.99
C CYS A 4 4.24 -10.88 -14.36
N ASN A 5 3.10 -10.64 -15.01
CA ASN A 5 3.02 -9.87 -16.24
C ASN A 5 3.16 -8.37 -15.89
N CYS A 6 4.34 -7.96 -15.42
CA CYS A 6 4.68 -6.57 -15.07
C CYS A 6 4.82 -5.66 -16.31
N SER A 7 3.97 -5.84 -17.32
CA SER A 7 3.69 -4.82 -18.31
C SER A 7 2.33 -4.21 -17.94
N GLY A 8 2.33 -3.28 -16.99
CA GLY A 8 1.17 -2.42 -16.81
C GLY A 8 0.85 -1.78 -18.16
N GLN A 9 -0.37 -1.96 -18.66
CA GLN A 9 -0.89 -1.04 -19.65
C GLN A 9 -0.86 0.33 -18.99
N CYS A 10 -0.01 1.23 -19.50
CA CYS A 10 -0.14 2.64 -19.23
C CYS A 10 -1.61 2.98 -19.44
N GLY A 11 -2.29 3.46 -18.40
CA GLY A 11 -3.61 4.06 -18.55
C GLY A 11 -3.55 5.13 -19.64
N PRO A 12 -4.70 5.63 -20.14
CA PRO A 12 -4.69 6.78 -21.02
C PRO A 12 -3.79 7.84 -20.38
N GLN A 13 -2.83 8.36 -21.16
CA GLN A 13 -1.99 9.45 -20.68
C GLN A 13 -2.96 10.50 -20.12
N PRO A 14 -2.83 10.91 -18.84
CA PRO A 14 -3.60 12.05 -18.37
C PRO A 14 -3.33 13.20 -19.36
N GLU A 15 -4.34 14.04 -19.63
CA GLU A 15 -4.22 15.26 -20.43
C GLU A 15 -3.30 16.27 -19.72
N GLY A 16 -2.02 15.92 -19.62
CA GLY A 16 -1.02 16.56 -18.81
C GLY A 16 0.34 16.33 -19.44
N LEU A 17 1.16 17.37 -19.36
CA LEU A 17 2.51 17.47 -19.91
C LEU A 17 3.28 16.15 -19.90
N SER A 18 3.52 15.59 -21.09
CA SER A 18 4.37 14.42 -21.25
C SER A 18 5.82 14.74 -20.86
N ARG A 19 6.63 13.71 -20.56
CA ARG A 19 8.06 13.91 -20.22
C ARG A 19 8.84 14.64 -21.32
N ARG A 20 8.52 14.40 -22.60
CA ARG A 20 9.14 15.10 -23.72
C ARG A 20 8.64 16.55 -23.76
N GLU A 21 7.36 16.80 -23.58
CA GLU A 21 6.84 18.16 -23.50
C GLU A 21 7.35 18.91 -22.27
N PHE A 22 7.59 18.25 -21.13
CA PHE A 22 8.22 18.84 -19.95
C PHE A 22 9.69 19.20 -20.21
N LEU A 23 10.44 18.30 -20.86
CA LEU A 23 11.82 18.56 -21.27
C LEU A 23 11.91 19.62 -22.37
N GLU A 24 10.97 19.65 -23.31
CA GLU A 24 10.82 20.71 -24.30
C GLU A 24 10.36 22.02 -23.64
N LEU A 25 9.48 22.02 -22.64
CA LEU A 25 9.08 23.23 -21.91
C LEU A 25 10.21 23.76 -21.03
N THR A 26 11.04 22.89 -20.46
CA THR A 26 12.22 23.31 -19.68
C THR A 26 13.36 23.74 -20.61
N ALA A 27 13.54 23.11 -21.78
CA ALA A 27 14.49 23.56 -22.80
C ALA A 27 14.04 24.84 -23.52
N ALA A 28 12.75 24.97 -23.85
CA ALA A 28 12.15 26.17 -24.41
C ALA A 28 11.97 27.26 -23.34
N GLY A 29 11.82 26.91 -22.06
CA GLY A 29 11.89 27.84 -20.94
C GLY A 29 13.30 28.39 -20.73
N ALA A 30 14.33 27.55 -20.90
CA ALA A 30 15.72 27.99 -20.90
C ALA A 30 16.08 28.84 -22.15
N ALA A 31 15.52 28.52 -23.32
CA ALA A 31 15.72 29.30 -24.54
C ALA A 31 14.87 30.58 -24.61
N GLY A 32 13.65 30.56 -24.05
CA GLY A 32 12.72 31.68 -24.00
C GLY A 32 13.05 32.69 -22.89
N ALA A 33 13.65 32.24 -21.79
CA ALA A 33 14.21 33.13 -20.76
C ALA A 33 15.40 33.96 -21.28
N LEU A 34 16.03 33.56 -22.39
CA LEU A 34 17.12 34.31 -23.02
C LEU A 34 16.65 35.39 -24.00
N LEU A 35 15.36 35.44 -24.38
CA LEU A 35 14.86 36.36 -25.42
C LEU A 35 13.73 37.31 -24.97
N ALA A 36 13.18 37.16 -23.76
CA ALA A 36 12.21 38.10 -23.20
C ALA A 36 12.87 38.96 -22.12
N GLY A 37 13.09 40.24 -22.44
CA GLY A 37 13.48 41.26 -21.47
C GLY A 37 12.49 41.41 -20.30
N PRO A 38 12.90 42.13 -19.25
CA PRO A 38 12.47 41.91 -17.88
C PRO A 38 11.09 42.51 -17.64
N ALA A 39 10.07 41.67 -17.49
CA ALA A 39 8.80 42.14 -16.95
C ALA A 39 8.13 41.19 -15.95
N LEU A 40 8.37 39.87 -15.98
CA LEU A 40 7.64 38.94 -15.11
C LEU A 40 8.43 37.69 -14.65
N GLY A 41 9.76 37.75 -14.63
CA GLY A 41 10.58 36.65 -14.12
C GLY A 41 11.87 37.20 -13.56
N ALA A 42 11.99 37.24 -12.23
CA ALA A 42 13.30 37.33 -11.61
C ALA A 42 14.02 36.02 -11.94
N THR A 43 14.79 36.03 -13.03
CA THR A 43 15.86 35.07 -13.24
C THR A 43 16.75 35.17 -12.01
N PHE A 44 16.93 34.06 -11.30
CA PHE A 44 17.91 33.96 -10.23
C PHE A 44 19.30 33.92 -10.87
N GLU A 45 19.70 35.01 -11.52
CA GLU A 45 21.06 35.21 -11.98
C GLU A 45 21.85 35.74 -10.80
N LEU A 46 22.52 34.83 -10.10
CA LEU A 46 23.58 35.20 -9.19
C LEU A 46 24.61 36.02 -9.99
N PRO A 47 25.03 37.20 -9.50
CA PRO A 47 26.15 37.94 -10.08
C PRO A 47 27.32 37.01 -10.34
N ALA A 48 28.05 37.18 -11.45
CA ALA A 48 29.11 36.25 -11.86
C ALA A 48 30.09 35.93 -10.71
N GLU A 49 30.45 36.91 -9.88
CA GLU A 49 31.29 36.70 -8.71
C GLU A 49 30.64 35.85 -7.61
N GLU A 50 29.34 36.04 -7.36
CA GLU A 50 28.57 35.21 -6.43
C GLU A 50 28.35 33.80 -6.98
N PHE A 51 28.16 33.64 -8.29
CA PHE A 51 28.08 32.34 -8.94
C PHE A 51 29.42 31.60 -8.87
N GLU A 52 30.53 32.28 -9.13
CA GLU A 52 31.87 31.71 -8.98
C GLU A 52 32.18 31.38 -7.51
N LYS A 53 31.74 32.22 -6.56
CA LYS A 53 31.85 31.93 -5.13
C LYS A 53 31.01 30.71 -4.74
N TRP A 54 29.75 30.65 -5.16
CA TRP A 54 28.86 29.52 -4.92
C TRP A 54 29.43 28.23 -5.50
N LYS A 55 30.00 28.25 -6.71
CA LYS A 55 30.69 27.09 -7.30
C LYS A 55 31.91 26.66 -6.49
N ARG A 56 32.73 27.60 -6.03
CA ARG A 56 33.87 27.29 -5.14
C ARG A 56 33.42 26.70 -3.82
N ASP A 57 32.35 27.21 -3.24
CA ASP A 57 31.79 26.72 -1.98
C ASP A 57 31.14 25.33 -2.17
N LEU A 58 30.47 25.09 -3.30
CA LEU A 58 29.83 23.81 -3.64
C LEU A 58 30.84 22.71 -3.99
N LEU A 59 31.86 23.03 -4.77
CA LEU A 59 32.87 22.07 -5.27
C LEU A 59 34.11 21.98 -4.36
N GLY A 60 34.24 22.90 -3.41
CA GLY A 60 35.32 22.89 -2.44
C GLY A 60 35.20 21.71 -1.48
N PRO A 61 36.33 21.16 -0.99
CA PRO A 61 36.31 20.10 0.01
C PRO A 61 35.70 20.63 1.30
N SER A 62 34.46 20.23 1.60
CA SER A 62 33.83 20.50 2.89
C SER A 62 34.04 19.30 3.82
N ARG A 63 34.12 19.58 5.13
CA ARG A 63 34.07 18.49 6.10
C ARG A 63 32.65 17.91 6.07
N PRO A 64 32.49 16.58 5.97
CA PRO A 64 31.17 15.97 6.00
C PRO A 64 30.41 16.40 7.25
N ARG A 65 29.13 16.70 7.11
CA ARG A 65 28.29 17.02 8.26
C ARG A 65 28.16 15.78 9.15
N VAL A 66 28.44 15.97 10.45
CA VAL A 66 28.33 14.91 11.45
C VAL A 66 27.01 15.02 12.19
N TYR A 67 26.23 13.94 12.12
CA TYR A 67 24.99 13.74 12.85
C TYR A 67 25.27 12.89 14.09
N SER A 68 25.14 13.52 15.26
CA SER A 68 25.33 12.86 16.56
C SER A 68 24.01 12.30 17.09
N SER A 69 24.02 11.07 17.60
CA SER A 69 22.84 10.32 18.07
C SER A 69 22.07 10.95 19.23
N ASP A 70 22.71 11.79 20.03
CA ASP A 70 22.12 12.55 21.16
C ASP A 70 21.41 13.84 20.72
N LYS A 71 21.60 14.27 19.45
CA LYS A 71 21.10 15.54 18.93
C LYS A 71 20.25 15.40 17.67
N HIS A 72 20.56 14.44 16.81
CA HIS A 72 20.00 14.31 15.46
C HIS A 72 19.23 13.00 15.32
N THR A 73 18.17 12.83 16.12
CA THR A 73 17.36 11.59 16.16
C THR A 73 16.62 11.31 14.85
N ASP A 74 16.42 12.33 14.01
CA ASP A 74 15.68 12.24 12.75
C ASP A 74 16.58 12.20 11.51
N ALA A 75 17.91 12.19 11.70
CA ALA A 75 18.84 12.04 10.58
C ALA A 75 18.88 10.59 10.11
N ARG A 76 18.40 10.35 8.87
CA ARG A 76 18.24 9.02 8.27
C ARG A 76 18.86 8.97 6.86
N MET A 77 19.32 7.78 6.46
CA MET A 77 19.75 7.47 5.09
C MET A 77 18.91 6.34 4.53
N HIS A 78 18.38 6.52 3.32
CA HIS A 78 17.62 5.48 2.62
C HIS A 78 18.53 4.38 2.06
N LEU A 79 18.07 3.15 2.21
CA LEU A 79 18.69 1.95 1.67
C LEU A 79 17.64 1.19 0.85
N GLY A 80 17.96 0.89 -0.40
CA GLY A 80 17.10 0.29 -1.40
C GLY A 80 17.39 0.89 -2.78
N GLY A 81 17.48 0.04 -3.79
CA GLY A 81 17.57 0.49 -5.19
C GLY A 81 16.28 1.16 -5.65
N ILE A 82 16.37 1.93 -6.74
CA ILE A 82 15.24 2.64 -7.34
C ILE A 82 14.12 1.65 -7.67
N GLY A 83 12.93 1.90 -7.11
CA GLY A 83 11.73 1.11 -7.37
C GLY A 83 11.68 -0.26 -6.68
N THR A 84 12.61 -0.56 -5.77
CA THR A 84 12.71 -1.91 -5.16
C THR A 84 12.06 -2.05 -3.79
N GLY A 85 11.51 -0.96 -3.25
CA GLY A 85 11.25 -0.81 -1.82
C GLY A 85 12.50 -0.32 -1.09
N ASN A 86 12.32 0.14 0.15
CA ASN A 86 13.41 0.72 0.93
C ASN A 86 13.21 0.52 2.44
N PHE A 87 14.28 0.78 3.18
CA PHE A 87 14.28 1.03 4.62
C PHE A 87 15.38 2.04 4.93
N GLU A 88 15.38 2.59 6.13
CA GLU A 88 16.29 3.65 6.52
C GLU A 88 17.28 3.18 7.59
N VAL A 89 18.47 3.75 7.63
CA VAL A 89 19.38 3.67 8.78
C VAL A 89 19.57 5.07 9.37
N GLY A 90 19.46 5.20 10.70
CA GLY A 90 19.60 6.48 11.38
C GLY A 90 20.90 6.73 12.12
N ALA A 91 21.10 7.99 12.51
CA ALA A 91 22.21 8.39 13.38
C ALA A 91 22.16 7.74 14.78
N ASP A 92 21.02 7.16 15.15
CA ASP A 92 20.82 6.36 16.36
C ASP A 92 21.07 4.86 16.15
N GLY A 93 21.47 4.45 14.95
CA GLY A 93 21.70 3.06 14.55
C GLY A 93 20.43 2.25 14.25
N GLN A 94 19.24 2.83 14.39
CA GLN A 94 17.99 2.11 14.15
C GLN A 94 17.72 1.94 12.66
N PHE A 95 17.08 0.82 12.32
CA PHE A 95 16.53 0.59 10.99
C PHE A 95 15.02 0.80 10.98
N THR A 96 14.57 1.81 10.25
CA THR A 96 13.19 2.32 10.28
C THR A 96 12.55 2.33 8.91
N THR A 97 11.24 2.64 8.87
CA THR A 97 10.53 3.00 7.62
C THR A 97 10.63 1.90 6.56
N TRP A 98 10.25 0.67 6.95
CA TRP A 98 10.34 -0.49 6.08
C TRP A 98 9.20 -0.48 5.05
N GLN A 99 9.51 -0.05 3.83
CA GLN A 99 8.62 -0.03 2.68
C GLN A 99 8.94 -1.19 1.75
N LEU A 100 8.67 -2.41 2.23
CA LEU A 100 8.89 -3.65 1.48
C LEU A 100 7.59 -4.14 0.80
N PHE A 101 7.70 -5.10 -0.10
CA PHE A 101 6.56 -5.81 -0.70
C PHE A 101 5.53 -4.90 -1.40
N ASN A 102 6.01 -3.87 -2.10
CA ASN A 102 5.19 -2.89 -2.83
C ASN A 102 4.18 -2.12 -1.94
N THR A 103 4.52 -1.91 -0.67
CA THR A 103 3.78 -1.02 0.22
C THR A 103 4.37 0.39 0.19
N LEU A 104 3.52 1.41 0.24
CA LEU A 104 3.90 2.82 0.45
C LEU A 104 3.70 3.26 1.91
N ARG A 105 3.58 2.29 2.82
CA ARG A 105 3.38 2.53 4.25
C ARG A 105 4.68 2.32 5.00
N ASP A 106 4.88 3.11 6.04
CA ASP A 106 6.06 3.01 6.88
C ASP A 106 5.89 1.82 7.84
N GLY A 107 6.54 0.71 7.51
CA GLY A 107 6.55 -0.50 8.31
C GLY A 107 7.62 -0.50 9.40
N GLN A 108 7.41 -1.33 10.42
CA GLN A 108 8.40 -1.62 11.44
C GLN A 108 8.79 -3.10 11.42
N VAL A 109 10.03 -3.39 11.01
CA VAL A 109 10.63 -4.72 11.09
C VAL A 109 11.74 -4.67 12.15
N PRO A 110 11.67 -5.51 13.20
CA PRO A 110 12.76 -5.70 14.14
C PRO A 110 14.03 -6.14 13.42
N PHE A 111 15.00 -5.23 13.36
CA PHE A 111 16.33 -5.49 12.82
C PHE A 111 17.38 -4.80 13.69
N TYR A 112 18.28 -5.59 14.25
CA TYR A 112 19.27 -5.14 15.23
C TYR A 112 20.67 -5.65 14.87
N LEU A 113 21.68 -4.82 15.11
CA LEU A 113 23.08 -5.20 14.99
C LEU A 113 23.73 -5.18 16.36
N ALA A 114 24.55 -6.18 16.67
CA ALA A 114 25.31 -6.24 17.92
C ALA A 114 26.76 -6.65 17.68
N ILE A 115 27.62 -6.25 18.61
CA ILE A 115 29.02 -6.63 18.65
C ILE A 115 29.36 -7.24 20.01
N LYS A 116 30.22 -8.26 20.01
CA LYS A 116 30.93 -8.73 21.19
C LYS A 116 32.43 -8.66 20.91
N ALA A 117 33.18 -7.91 21.70
CA ALA A 117 34.63 -7.82 21.64
C ALA A 117 35.21 -8.10 23.02
N GLY A 118 35.97 -9.18 23.15
CA GLY A 118 36.42 -9.68 24.46
C GLY A 118 35.22 -10.00 25.37
N ALA A 119 35.17 -9.37 26.54
CA ALA A 119 34.10 -9.51 27.53
C ALA A 119 32.92 -8.54 27.33
N VAL A 120 33.04 -7.58 26.42
CA VAL A 120 32.05 -6.51 26.24
C VAL A 120 31.13 -6.83 25.07
N ALA A 121 29.83 -6.85 25.33
CA ALA A 121 28.77 -6.98 24.33
C ALA A 121 27.94 -5.70 24.28
N ARG A 122 27.61 -5.24 23.07
CA ARG A 122 26.82 -4.03 22.82
C ARG A 122 25.86 -4.21 21.67
N LEU A 123 24.64 -3.75 21.86
CA LEU A 123 23.74 -3.36 20.78
C LEU A 123 24.30 -2.10 20.10
N LEU A 124 24.37 -2.11 18.78
CA LEU A 124 24.89 -1.01 17.95
C LEU A 124 23.80 0.02 17.64
N GLN A 125 23.06 0.45 18.66
CA GLN A 125 21.98 1.43 18.59
C GLN A 125 21.91 2.23 19.89
N THR A 126 21.65 3.53 19.83
CA THR A 126 21.46 4.34 21.05
C THR A 126 20.00 4.41 21.50
N ALA A 127 19.06 4.05 20.62
CA ALA A 127 17.62 4.07 20.89
C ALA A 127 16.90 2.85 20.29
N GLY A 128 15.69 2.59 20.82
CA GLY A 128 14.82 1.50 20.39
C GLY A 128 15.40 0.09 20.57
N GLY A 129 14.63 -0.90 20.14
CA GLY A 129 14.98 -2.31 20.26
C GLY A 129 14.91 -2.86 21.69
N PRO A 130 15.47 -4.06 21.93
CA PRO A 130 15.46 -4.70 23.24
C PRO A 130 16.28 -3.94 24.29
N ASP A 131 15.95 -4.15 25.56
CA ASP A 131 16.69 -3.57 26.70
C ASP A 131 18.00 -4.32 26.97
N TRP A 132 18.96 -4.16 26.05
CA TRP A 132 20.31 -4.72 26.15
C TRP A 132 21.35 -3.61 26.34
N PRO A 133 22.53 -3.93 26.92
CA PRO A 133 23.65 -3.00 26.94
C PRO A 133 23.95 -2.52 25.53
N ARG A 134 24.02 -1.20 25.35
CA ARG A 134 24.13 -0.55 24.04
C ARG A 134 25.25 0.46 24.02
N VAL A 135 25.74 0.78 22.84
CA VAL A 135 26.76 1.83 22.69
C VAL A 135 26.20 3.17 23.17
N PRO A 136 27.01 4.02 23.83
CA PRO A 136 26.50 5.25 24.42
C PRO A 136 26.28 6.36 23.38
N ARG A 137 27.04 6.36 22.28
CA ARG A 137 26.95 7.40 21.25
C ARG A 137 27.31 6.88 19.87
N ILE A 138 26.63 7.41 18.85
CA ILE A 138 26.95 7.16 17.44
C ILE A 138 27.14 8.52 16.75
N GLU A 139 28.14 8.58 15.87
CA GLU A 139 28.33 9.68 14.94
C GLU A 139 28.13 9.15 13.52
N MET A 140 27.20 9.76 12.79
CA MET A 140 26.90 9.41 11.40
C MET A 140 27.31 10.53 10.45
N THR A 141 27.91 10.20 9.33
CA THR A 141 27.97 11.07 8.16
C THR A 141 27.08 10.49 7.06
N GLY A 142 26.35 11.35 6.36
CA GLY A 142 25.45 10.95 5.27
C GLY A 142 25.85 11.65 3.98
N GLU A 143 26.39 10.90 3.03
CA GLU A 143 26.76 11.35 1.70
C GLU A 143 26.15 10.37 0.71
N TYR A 144 24.91 10.66 0.27
CA TYR A 144 24.17 9.73 -0.58
C TYR A 144 25.03 9.27 -1.77
N PRO A 145 25.17 7.95 -2.01
CA PRO A 145 24.34 6.85 -1.49
C PRO A 145 24.87 6.15 -0.22
N VAL A 146 25.82 6.74 0.51
CA VAL A 146 26.53 6.11 1.63
C VAL A 146 26.26 6.84 2.95
N ALA A 147 25.88 6.08 3.98
CA ALA A 147 25.98 6.51 5.37
C ALA A 147 27.15 5.81 6.06
N THR A 148 27.96 6.55 6.82
CA THR A 148 29.02 5.98 7.66
C THR A 148 28.70 6.25 9.12
N LEU A 149 28.58 5.19 9.92
CA LEU A 149 28.29 5.24 11.35
C LEU A 149 29.53 4.83 12.14
N ARG A 150 29.94 5.67 13.08
CA ARG A 150 31.02 5.40 14.04
C ARG A 150 30.42 5.19 15.41
N PHE A 151 30.64 4.01 16.00
CA PHE A 151 30.12 3.65 17.31
C PHE A 151 31.15 4.01 18.37
N LEU A 152 30.83 4.97 19.23
CA LEU A 152 31.73 5.51 20.23
C LEU A 152 31.45 4.85 21.59
N ASP A 153 32.27 3.87 21.97
CA ASP A 153 32.20 3.21 23.28
C ASP A 153 33.61 2.92 23.80
N GLY A 154 34.01 3.59 24.89
CA GLY A 154 35.32 3.40 25.50
C GLY A 154 35.52 2.02 26.17
N ALA A 155 34.43 1.28 26.42
CA ALA A 155 34.52 -0.08 26.94
C ALA A 155 34.84 -1.12 25.86
N LEU A 156 34.60 -0.81 24.58
CA LEU A 156 34.97 -1.71 23.48
C LEU A 156 36.48 -1.61 23.20
N PRO A 157 37.24 -2.73 23.20
CA PRO A 157 38.68 -2.71 22.92
C PRO A 157 39.02 -2.52 21.42
N VAL A 158 38.00 -2.26 20.60
CA VAL A 158 38.10 -2.09 19.15
C VAL A 158 37.28 -0.87 18.71
N GLN A 159 37.78 -0.14 17.73
CA GLN A 159 36.98 0.86 17.01
C GLN A 159 36.07 0.16 16.01
N VAL A 160 34.81 0.61 15.94
CA VAL A 160 33.77 0.02 15.09
C VAL A 160 33.22 1.10 14.18
N GLU A 161 33.25 0.84 12.88
CA GLU A 161 32.65 1.68 11.85
C GLU A 161 31.79 0.82 10.91
N LEU A 162 30.64 1.34 10.51
CA LEU A 162 29.73 0.72 9.55
C LEU A 162 29.55 1.67 8.37
N SER A 163 29.82 1.21 7.15
CA SER A 163 29.36 1.85 5.93
C SER A 163 28.10 1.15 5.43
N ALA A 164 26.99 1.87 5.39
CA ALA A 164 25.69 1.40 4.91
C ALA A 164 25.35 2.10 3.60
N PHE A 165 25.07 1.35 2.53
CA PHE A 165 24.75 1.92 1.23
C PHE A 165 23.93 0.97 0.37
N SER A 166 23.33 1.50 -0.69
CA SER A 166 22.79 0.70 -1.79
C SER A 166 23.59 1.02 -3.06
N PRO A 167 23.85 0.03 -3.94
CA PRO A 167 24.52 0.30 -5.21
C PRO A 167 23.76 1.36 -5.99
N PHE A 168 24.42 2.47 -6.30
CA PHE A 168 23.86 3.56 -7.08
C PHE A 168 24.96 4.11 -7.99
N ALA A 169 24.69 4.09 -9.29
CA ALA A 169 25.59 4.59 -10.30
C ALA A 169 24.77 5.44 -11.28
N PRO A 170 25.05 6.76 -11.37
CA PRO A 170 24.39 7.64 -12.32
C PRO A 170 24.44 7.05 -13.73
N LEU A 171 23.31 7.12 -14.44
CA LEU A 171 23.12 6.59 -15.80
C LEU A 171 23.16 5.05 -15.93
N ASP A 172 23.41 4.31 -14.84
CA ASP A 172 23.27 2.85 -14.81
C ASP A 172 22.00 2.46 -14.05
N THR A 173 20.91 2.32 -14.79
CA THR A 173 19.61 1.92 -14.24
C THR A 173 19.64 0.49 -13.70
N ALA A 174 20.41 -0.41 -14.32
CA ALA A 174 20.42 -1.82 -13.94
C ALA A 174 21.06 -1.99 -12.55
N LEU A 175 22.21 -1.36 -12.31
CA LEU A 175 22.85 -1.37 -10.99
C LEU A 175 22.04 -0.60 -9.95
N SER A 176 21.50 0.58 -10.32
CA SER A 176 20.77 1.45 -9.39
C SER A 176 19.40 0.92 -9.00
N SER A 177 18.88 -0.13 -9.64
CA SER A 177 17.59 -0.77 -9.35
C SER A 177 17.73 -2.16 -8.73
N VAL A 178 18.90 -2.50 -8.19
CA VAL A 178 19.10 -3.76 -7.44
C VAL A 178 18.50 -3.64 -6.03
N PRO A 179 17.66 -4.60 -5.58
CA PRO A 179 17.04 -4.61 -4.25
C PRO A 179 18.04 -5.03 -3.17
N LEU A 180 19.07 -4.22 -2.94
CA LEU A 180 20.18 -4.56 -2.05
C LEU A 180 20.61 -3.38 -1.19
N ALA A 181 20.78 -3.67 0.10
CA ALA A 181 21.50 -2.83 1.04
C ALA A 181 22.77 -3.56 1.50
N ALA A 182 23.91 -2.90 1.42
CA ALA A 182 25.20 -3.39 1.89
C ALA A 182 25.52 -2.75 3.24
N LEU A 183 25.95 -3.58 4.20
CA LEU A 183 26.43 -3.17 5.52
C LEU A 183 27.87 -3.68 5.68
N VAL A 184 28.83 -2.77 5.55
CA VAL A 184 30.26 -3.11 5.58
C VAL A 184 30.88 -2.64 6.89
N PHE A 185 31.30 -3.59 7.72
CA PHE A 185 31.97 -3.29 8.98
C PHE A 185 33.48 -3.16 8.82
N ARG A 186 34.04 -2.10 9.38
CA ARG A 186 35.48 -1.91 9.57
C ARG A 186 35.78 -1.94 11.06
N LEU A 187 36.60 -2.90 11.47
CA LEU A 187 37.01 -3.10 12.85
C LEU A 187 38.50 -2.82 12.98
N ARG A 188 38.90 -1.98 13.93
CA ARG A 188 40.30 -1.70 14.23
C ARG A 188 40.59 -2.00 15.69
N ASN A 189 41.46 -2.98 15.93
CA ASN A 189 41.97 -3.24 17.27
C ASN A 189 42.89 -2.09 17.71
N THR A 190 42.51 -1.40 18.78
CA THR A 190 43.30 -0.31 19.37
C THR A 190 43.96 -0.72 20.69
N SER A 191 43.74 -1.96 21.13
CA SER A 191 44.39 -2.52 22.31
C SER A 191 45.77 -3.11 21.97
N GLY A 192 46.60 -3.32 22.99
CA GLY A 192 47.87 -4.02 22.86
C GLY A 192 47.75 -5.56 22.85
N GLN A 193 46.53 -6.11 22.85
CA GLN A 193 46.27 -7.55 22.92
C GLN A 193 45.41 -8.02 21.75
N ALA A 194 45.55 -9.27 21.33
CA ALA A 194 44.68 -9.86 20.32
C ALA A 194 43.22 -9.89 20.83
N GLN A 195 42.27 -9.47 19.99
CA GLN A 195 40.85 -9.42 20.33
C GLN A 195 40.06 -10.41 19.48
N THR A 196 39.22 -11.22 20.12
CA THR A 196 38.16 -11.96 19.43
C THR A 196 36.93 -11.07 19.33
N VAL A 197 36.45 -10.86 18.09
CA VAL A 197 35.29 -10.03 17.80
C VAL A 197 34.23 -10.85 17.08
N SER A 198 32.99 -10.74 17.53
CA SER A 198 31.81 -11.31 16.88
C SER A 198 30.84 -10.20 16.54
N LEU A 199 30.31 -10.23 15.32
CA LEU A 199 29.19 -9.38 14.89
C LEU A 199 27.96 -10.27 14.76
N ALA A 200 26.82 -9.75 15.16
CA ALA A 200 25.54 -10.44 15.05
C ALA A 200 24.48 -9.50 14.46
N ALA A 201 23.61 -10.07 13.64
CA ALA A 201 22.45 -9.41 13.08
C ALA A 201 21.20 -10.20 13.46
N PHE A 202 20.20 -9.53 14.03
CA PHE A 202 18.95 -10.13 14.48
C PHE A 202 17.83 -9.52 13.68
N MET A 203 17.16 -10.31 12.84
CA MET A 203 16.07 -9.83 12.00
C MET A 203 14.88 -10.77 12.11
N GLN A 204 13.70 -10.21 12.38
CA GLN A 204 12.46 -10.96 12.20
C GLN A 204 12.23 -11.19 10.70
N ASN A 205 11.88 -12.41 10.29
CA ASN A 205 11.51 -12.71 8.90
C ASN A 205 10.23 -11.94 8.53
N PRO A 206 10.31 -10.89 7.69
CA PRO A 206 9.20 -9.98 7.47
C PRO A 206 8.32 -10.37 6.28
N VAL A 207 8.52 -11.55 5.67
CA VAL A 207 7.82 -11.92 4.44
C VAL A 207 6.30 -11.88 4.65
N GLY A 208 5.60 -11.14 3.80
CA GLY A 208 4.15 -10.93 3.89
C GLY A 208 3.72 -9.75 4.77
N TYR A 209 4.65 -9.06 5.44
CA TYR A 209 4.32 -7.85 6.19
C TYR A 209 4.05 -6.66 5.27
N ASP A 210 2.79 -6.29 5.11
CA ASP A 210 2.34 -5.20 4.25
C ASP A 210 2.31 -3.82 4.94
N ALA A 211 2.95 -3.73 6.11
CA ALA A 211 2.95 -2.55 6.98
C ALA A 211 1.55 -2.09 7.40
N ARG A 212 0.56 -2.99 7.47
CA ARG A 212 -0.76 -2.70 8.06
C ARG A 212 -0.85 -3.20 9.49
N GLY A 213 -0.97 -2.26 10.43
CA GLY A 213 -1.11 -2.58 11.85
C GLY A 213 0.24 -2.84 12.52
N ALA A 214 0.18 -3.03 13.83
CA ALA A 214 1.37 -3.25 14.65
C ALA A 214 1.96 -4.64 14.40
N ASN A 215 3.27 -4.70 14.20
CA ASN A 215 4.02 -5.95 14.17
C ASN A 215 4.34 -6.35 15.63
N ASP A 216 3.68 -7.41 16.12
CA ASP A 216 3.96 -7.95 17.45
C ASP A 216 5.27 -8.75 17.42
N TRP A 217 6.36 -8.02 17.62
CA TRP A 217 7.71 -8.56 17.57
C TRP A 217 8.01 -9.51 18.73
N ALA A 218 7.40 -9.30 19.90
CA ALA A 218 7.64 -10.14 21.07
C ALA A 218 6.99 -11.51 20.91
N ALA A 219 5.80 -11.56 20.31
CA ALA A 219 5.12 -12.81 19.99
C ALA A 219 5.51 -13.40 18.63
N PHE A 220 6.32 -12.68 17.83
CA PHE A 220 6.63 -13.00 16.43
C PHE A 220 5.37 -13.22 15.57
N ARG A 221 4.34 -12.39 15.78
CA ARG A 221 3.02 -12.56 15.14
C ARG A 221 2.58 -11.30 14.39
N HIS A 222 2.04 -11.53 13.20
CA HIS A 222 1.34 -10.53 12.41
C HIS A 222 0.31 -11.24 11.52
N PRO A 223 -0.91 -10.73 11.33
CA PRO A 223 -1.93 -11.37 10.48
C PRO A 223 -1.49 -11.57 9.03
N GLY A 224 -0.56 -10.74 8.54
CA GLY A 224 0.02 -10.86 7.20
C GLY A 224 1.13 -11.90 7.04
N PHE A 225 1.64 -12.51 8.12
CA PHE A 225 2.66 -13.55 8.01
C PHE A 225 2.07 -14.86 7.49
N GLY A 226 2.75 -15.48 6.53
CA GLY A 226 2.24 -16.64 5.78
C GLY A 226 3.00 -17.93 6.10
N GLY A 227 3.11 -18.29 7.39
CA GLY A 227 3.92 -19.45 7.79
C GLY A 227 5.39 -19.25 7.40
N ASN A 228 5.98 -18.15 7.86
CA ASN A 228 7.32 -17.74 7.47
C ASN A 228 8.37 -18.77 7.90
N VAL A 229 9.28 -19.11 6.98
CA VAL A 229 10.39 -20.04 7.17
C VAL A 229 11.70 -19.33 6.86
N THR A 230 12.69 -19.55 7.71
CA THR A 230 14.05 -19.04 7.56
C THR A 230 15.00 -20.21 7.35
N GLU A 231 15.75 -20.20 6.25
CA GLU A 231 16.65 -21.29 5.88
C GLU A 231 18.09 -20.77 5.71
N PRO A 232 19.11 -21.57 6.04
CA PRO A 232 20.49 -21.19 5.74
C PRO A 232 20.75 -21.20 4.23
N LEU A 233 21.52 -20.22 3.77
CA LEU A 233 22.03 -20.11 2.41
C LEU A 233 23.55 -20.25 2.41
N GLN A 234 24.09 -21.04 1.49
CA GLN A 234 25.51 -21.05 1.17
C GLN A 234 25.69 -20.96 -0.34
N ALA A 235 26.39 -19.92 -0.79
CA ALA A 235 26.67 -19.66 -2.20
C ALA A 235 28.14 -19.25 -2.36
N GLY A 236 28.99 -20.23 -2.69
CA GLY A 236 30.44 -20.03 -2.76
C GLY A 236 31.00 -19.60 -1.40
N ARG A 237 31.54 -18.38 -1.32
CA ARG A 237 32.06 -17.78 -0.08
C ARG A 237 31.00 -17.03 0.74
N ALA A 238 29.78 -16.88 0.21
CA ALA A 238 28.70 -16.21 0.91
C ALA A 238 27.91 -17.21 1.75
N HIS A 239 27.62 -16.81 3.00
CA HIS A 239 26.71 -17.49 3.91
C HIS A 239 25.63 -16.51 4.32
N GLY A 240 24.40 -16.98 4.46
CA GLY A 240 23.28 -16.11 4.81
C GLY A 240 22.05 -16.87 5.22
N LEU A 241 20.94 -16.14 5.25
CA LEU A 241 19.62 -16.67 5.54
C LEU A 241 18.69 -16.31 4.37
N VAL A 242 17.89 -17.26 3.92
CA VAL A 242 16.76 -17.01 3.01
C VAL A 242 15.49 -16.92 3.84
N PHE A 243 14.80 -15.80 3.72
CA PHE A 243 13.48 -15.59 4.31
C PHE A 243 12.42 -15.88 3.25
N ARG A 244 11.52 -16.84 3.53
CA ARG A 244 10.37 -17.15 2.70
C ARG A 244 9.10 -17.30 3.52
N ALA A 245 7.96 -17.26 2.84
CA ALA A 245 6.68 -17.72 3.36
C ALA A 245 6.31 -19.03 2.67
N VAL A 246 5.61 -19.91 3.37
CA VAL A 246 5.01 -21.09 2.75
C VAL A 246 3.77 -20.62 1.99
N PRO A 247 3.65 -20.89 0.68
CA PRO A 247 2.42 -20.59 -0.03
C PRO A 247 1.25 -21.25 0.70
N ALA A 248 0.19 -20.48 0.98
CA ALA A 248 -1.06 -21.06 1.41
C ALA A 248 -1.56 -22.05 0.35
N GLY A 249 -2.29 -23.08 0.78
CA GLY A 249 -3.03 -23.94 -0.14
C GLY A 249 -4.05 -23.13 -0.95
N GLU A 250 -4.68 -23.78 -1.94
CA GLU A 250 -5.75 -23.12 -2.68
C GLU A 250 -6.87 -22.70 -1.71
N PRO A 251 -7.29 -21.42 -1.74
CA PRO A 251 -8.37 -20.93 -0.92
C PRO A 251 -9.65 -21.65 -1.33
N SER A 252 -10.36 -22.15 -0.33
CA SER A 252 -11.60 -22.89 -0.51
C SER A 252 -12.71 -22.29 0.33
N LEU A 253 -13.95 -22.57 -0.07
CA LEU A 253 -15.13 -22.34 0.74
C LEU A 253 -15.73 -23.70 1.08
N ASP A 254 -16.31 -23.84 2.27
CA ASP A 254 -16.99 -25.08 2.64
C ASP A 254 -18.21 -25.32 1.73
N LYS A 255 -18.89 -24.23 1.34
CA LYS A 255 -20.11 -24.25 0.52
C LYS A 255 -20.00 -23.28 -0.66
N PRO A 256 -20.77 -23.49 -1.75
CA PRO A 256 -20.92 -22.49 -2.79
C PRO A 256 -21.50 -21.19 -2.22
N VAL A 257 -21.00 -20.05 -2.71
CA VAL A 257 -21.47 -18.71 -2.36
C VAL A 257 -21.65 -17.92 -3.65
N HIS A 258 -22.82 -17.31 -3.81
CA HIS A 258 -23.12 -16.40 -4.91
C HIS A 258 -23.28 -14.98 -4.37
N LEU A 259 -22.27 -14.13 -4.59
CA LEU A 259 -22.20 -12.77 -4.09
C LEU A 259 -22.60 -11.76 -5.18
N PHE A 260 -23.61 -10.94 -4.88
CA PHE A 260 -23.95 -9.74 -5.63
C PHE A 260 -23.45 -8.52 -4.87
N ALA A 261 -22.64 -7.64 -5.48
CA ALA A 261 -22.19 -6.41 -4.81
C ALA A 261 -22.50 -5.12 -5.58
N SER A 262 -22.76 -4.04 -4.83
CA SER A 262 -23.09 -2.72 -5.39
C SER A 262 -21.91 -1.97 -6.01
N ASN A 263 -20.69 -2.21 -5.51
CA ASN A 263 -19.48 -1.56 -6.00
C ASN A 263 -18.96 -2.21 -7.29
N ASN A 264 -18.26 -1.45 -8.14
CA ASN A 264 -17.64 -1.99 -9.35
C ASN A 264 -16.55 -3.00 -9.00
N LEU A 265 -16.86 -4.28 -9.19
CA LEU A 265 -15.97 -5.39 -8.88
C LEU A 265 -15.09 -5.81 -10.06
N ALA A 266 -15.02 -5.02 -11.13
CA ALA A 266 -14.19 -5.35 -12.30
C ALA A 266 -12.73 -5.65 -11.90
N GLY A 267 -12.20 -4.93 -10.91
CA GLY A 267 -10.86 -5.19 -10.35
C GLY A 267 -10.71 -6.56 -9.67
N LEU A 268 -11.80 -7.16 -9.17
CA LEU A 268 -11.78 -8.53 -8.62
C LEU A 268 -11.83 -9.62 -9.70
N ASN A 269 -12.17 -9.26 -10.95
CA ASN A 269 -12.27 -10.20 -12.07
C ASN A 269 -10.98 -10.29 -12.91
N SER A 270 -9.95 -9.50 -12.60
CA SER A 270 -8.63 -9.56 -13.24
C SER A 270 -7.75 -10.65 -12.60
N PRO A 271 -7.23 -11.64 -13.35
CA PRO A 271 -6.47 -12.75 -12.76
C PRO A 271 -5.03 -12.40 -12.29
N PRO A 272 -4.51 -13.08 -11.25
CA PRO A 272 -5.25 -13.36 -10.01
C PRO A 272 -4.35 -13.27 -8.73
N PRO A 273 -4.88 -13.62 -7.53
CA PRO A 273 -4.64 -15.01 -7.13
C PRO A 273 -5.77 -15.64 -6.31
N ALA A 274 -6.23 -16.79 -6.81
CA ALA A 274 -6.94 -17.80 -6.04
C ALA A 274 -8.32 -17.35 -5.50
N ARG A 275 -9.29 -17.25 -6.40
CA ARG A 275 -10.70 -17.23 -5.99
C ARG A 275 -11.13 -18.68 -5.75
N PRO A 276 -11.78 -19.01 -4.62
CA PRO A 276 -12.37 -20.34 -4.45
C PRO A 276 -13.31 -20.64 -5.61
N ASP A 277 -13.23 -21.83 -6.22
CA ASP A 277 -14.12 -22.25 -7.33
C ASP A 277 -15.60 -22.18 -6.96
N LYS A 278 -15.88 -22.27 -5.67
CA LYS A 278 -17.20 -22.17 -5.06
C LYS A 278 -17.73 -20.73 -4.92
N LEU A 279 -16.96 -19.69 -5.25
CA LEU A 279 -17.40 -18.29 -5.17
C LEU A 279 -17.78 -17.74 -6.55
N LYS A 280 -19.09 -17.53 -6.76
CA LYS A 280 -19.61 -16.76 -7.91
C LYS A 280 -19.81 -15.30 -7.51
N LEU A 281 -19.36 -14.37 -8.35
CA LEU A 281 -19.40 -12.93 -8.08
C LEU A 281 -20.08 -12.20 -9.24
N GLU A 282 -21.10 -11.41 -8.96
CA GLU A 282 -21.81 -10.59 -9.95
C GLU A 282 -22.06 -9.16 -9.42
N MET A 283 -22.24 -8.23 -10.35
CA MET A 283 -22.69 -6.88 -10.03
C MET A 283 -24.15 -6.92 -9.59
N LEU A 284 -24.53 -6.06 -8.64
CA LEU A 284 -25.88 -6.04 -8.06
C LEU A 284 -26.98 -5.77 -9.09
N ASP A 285 -26.67 -5.07 -10.18
CA ASP A 285 -27.58 -4.81 -11.29
C ASP A 285 -28.04 -6.09 -12.03
N ARG A 286 -27.33 -7.21 -11.86
CA ARG A 286 -27.71 -8.53 -12.38
C ARG A 286 -28.72 -9.26 -11.51
N LEU A 287 -28.90 -8.85 -10.24
CA LEU A 287 -29.79 -9.53 -9.30
C LEU A 287 -31.24 -9.62 -9.79
N PRO A 288 -31.88 -8.56 -10.36
CA PRO A 288 -33.25 -8.65 -10.86
C PRO A 288 -33.47 -9.77 -11.87
N ALA A 289 -32.53 -9.95 -12.81
CA ALA A 289 -32.61 -11.01 -13.81
C ALA A 289 -32.32 -12.40 -13.20
N ALA A 290 -31.36 -12.48 -12.28
CA ALA A 290 -30.96 -13.73 -11.64
C ALA A 290 -32.00 -14.29 -10.66
N LEU A 291 -32.90 -13.45 -10.13
CA LEU A 291 -33.93 -13.84 -9.15
C LEU A 291 -34.82 -14.99 -9.61
N ALA A 292 -35.18 -15.02 -10.89
CA ALA A 292 -36.05 -16.07 -11.44
C ALA A 292 -35.36 -17.44 -11.46
N GLU A 293 -34.03 -17.47 -11.48
CA GLU A 293 -33.21 -18.69 -11.61
C GLU A 293 -32.46 -19.03 -10.31
N LEU A 294 -32.84 -18.42 -9.19
CA LEU A 294 -32.09 -18.46 -7.94
C LEU A 294 -32.32 -19.80 -7.22
N LYS A 295 -31.52 -20.82 -7.57
CA LYS A 295 -31.70 -22.22 -7.13
C LYS A 295 -31.36 -22.49 -5.66
N ALA A 296 -30.49 -21.69 -5.05
CA ALA A 296 -29.99 -21.88 -3.69
C ALA A 296 -29.91 -20.52 -2.97
N PRO A 297 -31.05 -19.90 -2.62
CA PRO A 297 -31.09 -18.56 -2.03
C PRO A 297 -30.29 -18.45 -0.73
N GLU A 298 -30.21 -19.50 0.07
CA GLU A 298 -29.41 -19.55 1.30
C GLU A 298 -27.90 -19.47 1.06
N GLN A 299 -27.44 -19.69 -0.18
CA GLN A 299 -26.05 -19.53 -0.63
C GLN A 299 -25.81 -18.17 -1.28
N THR A 300 -26.84 -17.33 -1.40
CA THR A 300 -26.75 -16.01 -2.00
C THR A 300 -26.51 -14.94 -0.96
N VAL A 301 -25.52 -14.09 -1.22
CA VAL A 301 -25.21 -12.91 -0.43
C VAL A 301 -25.40 -11.68 -1.30
N VAL A 302 -26.17 -10.73 -0.81
CA VAL A 302 -26.31 -9.40 -1.40
C VAL A 302 -25.54 -8.43 -0.52
N TRP A 303 -24.48 -7.83 -1.04
CA TRP A 303 -23.67 -6.87 -0.32
C TRP A 303 -23.80 -5.46 -0.91
N ILE A 304 -24.37 -4.56 -0.13
CA ILE A 304 -24.54 -3.16 -0.49
C ILE A 304 -23.63 -2.31 0.39
N GLU A 305 -22.64 -1.68 -0.24
CA GLU A 305 -21.70 -0.77 0.40
C GLU A 305 -22.10 0.68 0.13
N GLU A 306 -22.16 1.50 1.19
CA GLU A 306 -22.36 2.96 1.14
C GLU A 306 -23.51 3.42 0.23
N ALA A 307 -24.66 2.72 0.27
CA ALA A 307 -25.81 3.07 -0.55
C ALA A 307 -26.30 4.51 -0.34
N ALA A 308 -26.39 5.25 -1.44
CA ALA A 308 -26.96 6.60 -1.48
C ALA A 308 -28.44 6.60 -1.06
N ALA A 309 -28.95 7.76 -0.63
CA ALA A 309 -30.34 7.90 -0.18
C ALA A 309 -31.36 7.64 -1.31
N ASP A 310 -30.96 7.90 -2.55
CA ASP A 310 -31.70 7.70 -3.80
C ASP A 310 -31.40 6.34 -4.46
N PHE A 311 -31.01 5.34 -3.67
CA PHE A 311 -30.71 4.00 -4.18
C PHE A 311 -31.85 3.44 -5.05
N PRO A 312 -31.58 2.85 -6.23
CA PRO A 312 -32.62 2.48 -7.18
C PRO A 312 -33.69 1.55 -6.57
N GLU A 313 -34.95 1.99 -6.63
CA GLU A 313 -36.07 1.27 -6.04
C GLU A 313 -36.23 -0.15 -6.60
N ALA A 314 -36.04 -0.33 -7.90
CA ALA A 314 -36.08 -1.63 -8.55
C ALA A 314 -35.06 -2.61 -7.95
N LEU A 315 -33.86 -2.13 -7.61
CA LEU A 315 -32.84 -2.94 -6.94
C LEU A 315 -33.25 -3.22 -5.49
N LEU A 316 -33.77 -2.25 -4.74
CA LEU A 316 -34.29 -2.50 -3.39
C LEU A 316 -35.37 -3.57 -3.36
N ARG A 317 -36.28 -3.55 -4.35
CA ARG A 317 -37.32 -4.58 -4.51
C ARG A 317 -36.71 -5.95 -4.83
N ALA A 318 -35.73 -6.01 -5.72
CA ALA A 318 -35.02 -7.24 -6.04
C ALA A 318 -34.29 -7.82 -4.81
N VAL A 319 -33.57 -6.97 -4.06
CA VAL A 319 -32.88 -7.34 -2.82
C VAL A 319 -33.86 -7.86 -1.77
N ARG A 320 -34.98 -7.15 -1.55
CA ARG A 320 -36.04 -7.60 -0.65
C ARG A 320 -36.57 -8.98 -1.04
N ASN A 321 -36.80 -9.22 -2.34
CA ASN A 321 -37.29 -10.51 -2.83
C ASN A 321 -36.25 -11.62 -2.63
N ALA A 322 -34.96 -11.34 -2.89
CA ALA A 322 -33.87 -12.28 -2.62
C ALA A 322 -33.80 -12.67 -1.13
N VAL A 323 -33.87 -11.68 -0.24
CA VAL A 323 -33.86 -11.90 1.22
C VAL A 323 -35.07 -12.73 1.66
N ARG A 324 -36.26 -12.44 1.13
CA ARG A 324 -37.48 -13.24 1.39
C ARG A 324 -37.34 -14.67 0.90
N ALA A 325 -36.57 -14.92 -0.16
CA ALA A 325 -36.28 -16.27 -0.65
C ALA A 325 -35.24 -17.00 0.20
N GLY A 326 -34.47 -16.31 1.05
CA GLY A 326 -33.46 -16.90 1.94
C GLY A 326 -32.05 -16.31 1.80
N ALA A 327 -31.84 -15.31 0.93
CA ALA A 327 -30.54 -14.67 0.78
C ALA A 327 -30.12 -13.84 1.99
N THR A 328 -28.81 -13.75 2.21
CA THR A 328 -28.23 -12.89 3.25
C THR A 328 -27.99 -11.49 2.70
N LEU A 329 -28.49 -10.46 3.40
CA LEU A 329 -28.20 -9.04 3.10
C LEU A 329 -27.11 -8.51 4.02
N ILE A 330 -26.06 -7.95 3.43
CA ILE A 330 -25.01 -7.20 4.13
C ILE A 330 -25.11 -5.74 3.72
N LEU A 331 -25.26 -4.87 4.71
CA LEU A 331 -25.18 -3.42 4.55
C LEU A 331 -23.92 -2.93 5.26
N SER A 332 -23.01 -2.29 4.53
CA SER A 332 -21.77 -1.74 5.08
C SER A 332 -21.55 -0.31 4.63
N GLY A 333 -20.60 0.38 5.26
CA GLY A 333 -20.28 1.76 4.96
C GLY A 333 -20.12 2.60 6.22
N ARG A 334 -19.41 3.71 6.09
CA ARG A 334 -19.11 4.65 7.18
C ARG A 334 -20.31 5.56 7.48
N THR A 335 -21.03 6.02 6.47
CA THR A 335 -22.09 7.03 6.65
C THR A 335 -23.50 6.45 6.49
N GLN A 336 -23.66 5.43 5.65
CA GLN A 336 -24.91 4.70 5.39
C GLN A 336 -26.12 5.61 5.04
N PRO A 337 -26.06 6.43 3.97
CA PRO A 337 -27.08 7.42 3.65
C PRO A 337 -28.50 6.85 3.50
N LEU A 338 -28.66 5.71 2.81
CA LEU A 338 -29.94 5.03 2.65
C LEU A 338 -30.60 4.66 3.99
N LEU A 339 -29.82 4.08 4.91
CA LEU A 339 -30.31 3.69 6.22
C LEU A 339 -30.64 4.90 7.09
N ARG A 340 -29.86 5.98 6.98
CA ARG A 340 -30.18 7.25 7.66
C ARG A 340 -31.49 7.85 7.15
N ALA A 341 -31.70 7.86 5.83
CA ALA A 341 -32.95 8.32 5.22
C ALA A 341 -34.14 7.48 5.70
N TYR A 342 -34.00 6.15 5.70
CA TYR A 342 -35.00 5.24 6.24
C TYR A 342 -35.30 5.51 7.72
N ALA A 343 -34.27 5.66 8.55
CA ALA A 343 -34.42 5.93 9.98
C ALA A 343 -35.10 7.28 10.24
N ALA A 344 -34.79 8.31 9.45
CA ALA A 344 -35.41 9.63 9.55
C ALA A 344 -36.91 9.58 9.24
N VAL A 345 -37.30 8.84 8.18
CA VAL A 345 -38.71 8.71 7.78
C VAL A 345 -39.51 7.87 8.79
N THR A 346 -38.89 6.82 9.33
CA THR A 346 -39.58 5.88 10.23
C THR A 346 -39.49 6.26 11.71
N GLY A 347 -38.64 7.24 12.06
CA GLY A 347 -38.27 7.50 13.45
C GLY A 347 -37.66 6.28 14.14
N GLY A 348 -37.03 5.37 13.38
CA GLY A 348 -36.47 4.11 13.88
C GLY A 348 -37.51 3.05 14.27
N LYS A 349 -38.78 3.26 13.96
CA LYS A 349 -39.87 2.30 14.25
C LYS A 349 -40.18 1.43 13.03
N PRO A 350 -40.68 0.20 13.21
CA PRO A 350 -41.19 -0.59 12.09
C PRO A 350 -42.26 0.20 11.32
N LEU A 351 -42.17 0.22 9.99
CA LEU A 351 -43.26 0.70 9.14
C LEU A 351 -44.49 -0.17 9.44
N SER A 352 -45.62 0.45 9.77
CA SER A 352 -46.87 -0.30 9.96
C SER A 352 -47.27 -0.94 8.63
N SER A 353 -47.77 -2.17 8.65
CA SER A 353 -48.33 -2.82 7.45
C SER A 353 -49.51 -2.02 6.87
N ALA A 354 -50.14 -1.17 7.67
CA ALA A 354 -51.18 -0.23 7.25
C ALA A 354 -50.65 1.01 6.50
N ALA A 355 -49.34 1.29 6.56
CA ALA A 355 -48.69 2.37 5.80
C ALA A 355 -48.34 1.95 4.36
N ALA A 356 -48.44 0.65 4.03
CA ALA A 356 -48.41 0.21 2.65
C ALA A 356 -49.72 0.66 1.99
N ARG A 357 -49.65 1.69 1.13
CA ARG A 357 -50.79 2.07 0.29
C ARG A 357 -51.21 0.80 -0.47
N PRO A 358 -52.46 0.32 -0.33
CA PRO A 358 -52.91 -0.83 -1.10
C PRO A 358 -52.75 -0.52 -2.58
N ASP A 359 -52.39 -1.53 -3.38
CA ASP A 359 -52.32 -1.38 -4.82
C ASP A 359 -53.70 -0.88 -5.29
N ILE A 360 -53.72 0.30 -5.91
CA ILE A 360 -54.93 0.86 -6.47
C ILE A 360 -54.96 0.37 -7.92
N VAL A 361 -55.78 -0.65 -8.17
CA VAL A 361 -56.16 -0.99 -9.54
C VAL A 361 -56.96 0.18 -10.07
N PHE A 362 -56.35 0.93 -10.98
CA PHE A 362 -56.96 2.12 -11.57
C PHE A 362 -57.95 1.75 -12.67
N GLU A 363 -57.65 0.72 -13.46
CA GLU A 363 -58.52 0.07 -14.44
C GLU A 363 -57.90 -1.30 -14.79
N ASP A 364 -58.70 -2.36 -14.89
CA ASP A 364 -58.24 -3.70 -15.29
C ASP A 364 -58.56 -4.04 -16.74
N PHE A 365 -59.42 -3.24 -17.38
CA PHE A 365 -59.81 -3.37 -18.79
C PHE A 365 -60.50 -4.69 -19.15
N GLU A 366 -60.87 -5.52 -18.16
CA GLU A 366 -61.58 -6.78 -18.36
C GLU A 366 -63.02 -6.56 -18.88
N ARG A 367 -63.57 -5.38 -18.63
CA ARG A 367 -64.87 -4.90 -19.15
C ARG A 367 -64.75 -3.94 -20.32
N GLY A 368 -63.58 -3.89 -20.97
CA GLY A 368 -63.36 -2.97 -22.08
C GLY A 368 -63.19 -1.51 -21.64
N TYR A 369 -63.58 -0.57 -22.50
CA TYR A 369 -63.40 0.87 -22.28
C TYR A 369 -64.62 1.55 -21.63
N GLU A 370 -65.49 0.79 -20.96
CA GLU A 370 -66.81 1.28 -20.49
C GLU A 370 -66.73 2.54 -19.62
N ASN A 371 -65.65 2.71 -18.85
CA ASN A 371 -65.43 3.87 -17.98
C ASN A 371 -64.60 5.00 -18.63
N TRP A 372 -64.29 4.88 -19.93
CA TRP A 372 -63.27 5.68 -20.61
C TRP A 372 -63.77 6.23 -21.94
N THR A 373 -63.50 7.52 -22.20
CA THR A 373 -63.68 8.10 -23.53
C THR A 373 -62.46 7.80 -24.37
N VAL A 374 -62.64 7.06 -25.47
CA VAL A 374 -61.57 6.72 -26.41
C VAL A 374 -61.58 7.68 -27.59
N GLU A 375 -60.47 8.35 -27.85
CA GLU A 375 -60.30 9.25 -28.99
C GLU A 375 -59.10 8.83 -29.85
N GLY A 376 -59.25 8.89 -31.18
CA GLY A 376 -58.22 8.51 -32.15
C GLY A 376 -58.42 7.12 -32.77
N THR A 377 -57.69 6.84 -33.85
CA THR A 377 -57.83 5.62 -34.67
C THR A 377 -56.94 4.46 -34.22
N ALA A 378 -56.09 4.66 -33.21
CA ALA A 378 -55.12 3.67 -32.73
C ALA A 378 -55.74 2.63 -31.77
N PHE A 379 -56.94 2.88 -31.25
CA PHE A 379 -57.63 2.00 -30.31
C PHE A 379 -58.79 1.29 -31.02
N GLY A 380 -58.92 -0.02 -30.80
CA GLY A 380 -60.06 -0.81 -31.29
C GLY A 380 -61.33 -0.56 -30.46
N THR A 381 -62.38 -1.35 -30.68
CA THR A 381 -63.62 -1.28 -29.88
C THR A 381 -63.49 -1.88 -28.48
N LYS A 382 -62.39 -2.58 -28.21
CA LYS A 382 -62.03 -3.14 -26.90
C LYS A 382 -60.50 -3.25 -26.77
N PRO A 383 -59.97 -3.27 -25.54
CA PRO A 383 -58.56 -3.55 -25.24
C PRO A 383 -58.08 -4.82 -25.95
N ALA A 384 -56.86 -4.79 -26.45
CA ALA A 384 -56.24 -5.98 -27.01
C ALA A 384 -56.08 -7.02 -25.90
N THR A 385 -56.64 -8.21 -26.11
CA THR A 385 -56.34 -9.37 -25.26
C THR A 385 -54.97 -9.86 -25.69
N GLY A 386 -53.97 -9.72 -24.80
CA GLY A 386 -52.60 -10.14 -25.09
C GLY A 386 -52.54 -11.63 -25.44
N THR A 387 -51.60 -12.00 -26.32
CA THR A 387 -51.21 -13.40 -26.60
C THR A 387 -50.40 -14.00 -25.48
#